data_AF-A0A846NGY3-F1
#
_entry.id   AF-A0A846NGY3-F1
#
_cell.length_a   1.000
_cell.length_b   1.000
_cell.length_c   1.000
_cell.angle_alpha   90.00
_cell.angle_beta   90.00
_cell.angle_gamma   90.00
#
_symmetry.space_group_name_H-M   'P 1'
#
loop_
_entity.id
_entity.type
_entity.pdbx_description
1 polymer ?
#
loop_
_entity_poly.entity_id
_entity_poly.type
_entity_poly.pdbx_seq_one_letter_code
_entity_poly.pdbx_strand_id
1 'polypeptide(L)' 'MPKIMLVEDDIALRDIYSARFQAEGYEVVVASDGEQALQLAAKEKPDLILLDIMMPKISGFDVL' A
#
# COMPACT_ATOMS: atom_id res chain seq x y z
N MET A 1 2.98 13.13 -10.75
CA MET A 1 3.97 12.22 -10.17
C MET A 1 3.26 10.90 -9.98
N PRO A 2 3.78 9.75 -10.44
CA PRO A 2 3.06 8.49 -10.29
C PRO A 2 2.86 8.17 -8.80
N LYS A 3 1.66 7.70 -8.45
CA LYS A 3 1.23 7.41 -7.09
C LYS A 3 1.21 5.90 -6.87
N ILE A 4 1.94 5.43 -5.87
CA ILE A 4 1.98 4.03 -5.45
C ILE A 4 1.23 3.89 -4.13
N MET A 5 0.35 2.91 -4.06
CA MET A 5 -0.20 2.45 -2.80
C MET A 5 0.59 1.25 -2.30
N LEU A 6 1.08 1.32 -1.06
CA LEU A 6 1.74 0.23 -0.38
C LEU A 6 0.82 -0.30 0.73
N VAL A 7 0.47 -1.57 0.65
CA VAL A 7 -0.38 -2.27 1.62
C VAL A 7 0.46 -3.33 2.33
N GLU A 8 0.80 -3.06 3.58
CA GLU A 8 1.77 -3.81 4.37
C GLU A 8 1.47 -3.59 5.87
N ASP A 9 1.29 -4.67 6.63
CA ASP A 9 0.99 -4.59 8.05
C ASP A 9 2.25 -4.45 8.92
N ASP A 10 3.40 -4.94 8.45
CA ASP A 10 4.68 -4.72 9.12
C ASP A 10 5.18 -3.28 8.94
N ILE A 11 5.25 -2.55 10.05
CA ILE A 11 5.64 -1.13 10.07
C ILE A 11 7.06 -0.92 9.52
N ALA A 12 8.00 -1.81 9.86
CA ALA A 12 9.40 -1.64 9.47
C ALA A 12 9.57 -1.85 7.95
N LEU A 13 8.94 -2.88 7.39
CA LEU A 13 8.93 -3.10 5.94
C LEU A 13 8.25 -1.95 5.21
N ARG A 14 7.10 -1.49 5.72
CA ARG A 14 6.36 -0.37 5.13
C ARG A 14 7.18 0.91 5.07
N ASP A 15 7.91 1.24 6.13
CA ASP A 15 8.75 2.43 6.19
C ASP A 15 9.95 2.33 5.23
N ILE A 16 10.60 1.16 5.16
CA ILE A 16 11.71 0.91 4.23
C ILE A 16 11.26 1.11 2.77
N TYR A 17 10.14 0.49 2.38
CA TYR A 17 9.62 0.61 1.02
C TYR A 17 9.13 2.03 0.72
N SER A 18 8.44 2.67 1.66
CA SER A 18 7.98 4.05 1.49
C SER A 18 9.13 5.01 1.25
N ALA A 19 10.19 4.93 2.07
CA ALA A 19 11.39 5.75 1.91
C ALA A 19 12.07 5.49 0.56
N ARG A 20 12.14 4.22 0.13
CA ARG A 20 12.75 3.85 -1.15
C ARG A 20 11.96 4.41 -2.34
N PHE A 21 10.63 4.28 -2.35
CA PHE A 21 9.80 4.81 -3.43
C PHE A 21 9.78 6.35 -3.45
N GLN A 22 9.72 6.99 -2.29
CA GLN A 22 9.80 8.45 -2.21
C GLN A 22 11.15 8.97 -2.74
N ALA A 23 12.26 8.28 -2.44
CA ALA A 23 13.59 8.64 -2.96
C ALA A 23 13.69 8.53 -4.49
N GLU A 24 12.92 7.63 -5.11
CA GLU A 24 12.81 7.49 -6.57
C GLU A 24 11.79 8.47 -7.18
N GLY A 25 11.18 9.34 -6.37
CA GLY A 25 10.27 10.39 -6.82
C GLY A 25 8.82 9.95 -7.01
N TYR A 26 8.38 8.90 -6.33
CA TYR A 26 6.97 8.50 -6.29
C TYR A 26 6.22 9.17 -5.14
N GLU A 27 4.93 9.44 -5.34
CA GLU A 27 4.01 9.72 -4.25
C GLU A 27 3.57 8.39 -3.63
N VAL A 28 3.68 8.24 -2.31
CA VAL A 28 3.37 6.99 -1.62
C VAL A 28 2.19 7.18 -0.69
N VAL A 29 1.16 6.35 -0.88
CA VAL A 29 0.03 6.20 0.04
C VAL A 29 0.16 4.85 0.73
N VAL A 30 -0.03 4.82 2.05
CA VAL A 30 0.13 3.61 2.84
C VAL A 30 -1.21 3.11 3.38
N ALA A 31 -1.38 1.79 3.39
CA ALA A 31 -2.45 1.10 4.08
C ALA A 31 -1.86 -0.05 4.92
N SER A 32 -2.43 -0.31 6.10
CA SER A 32 -1.96 -1.35 7.03
C SER A 32 -2.81 -2.62 7.04
N ASP A 33 -3.93 -2.62 6.31
CA ASP A 33 -4.78 -3.80 6.10
C ASP A 33 -5.62 -3.65 4.82
N GLY A 34 -6.29 -4.73 4.41
CA GLY A 34 -7.10 -4.76 3.20
C GLY A 34 -8.32 -3.83 3.24
N GLU A 35 -8.92 -3.58 4.40
CA GLU A 35 -10.07 -2.66 4.51
C GLU A 35 -9.63 -1.22 4.22
N GLN A 36 -8.54 -0.79 4.85
CA GLN A 36 -7.95 0.52 4.60
C GLN A 36 -7.48 0.65 3.15
N ALA A 37 -6.90 -0.42 2.57
CA ALA A 37 -6.48 -0.44 1.18
C ALA A 37 -7.65 -0.18 0.22
N LEU A 38 -8.77 -0.88 0.38
CA LEU A 38 -9.96 -0.71 -0.45
C LEU A 38 -10.52 0.72 -0.37
N GLN A 39 -10.62 1.27 0.84
CA GLN A 39 -11.11 2.63 1.05
C GLN A 39 -10.19 3.68 0.41
N LEU A 40 -8.88 3.55 0.63
CA LEU A 40 -7.91 4.49 0.08
C LEU A 40 -7.78 4.34 -1.43
N ALA A 41 -7.87 3.13 -1.99
CA ALA A 41 -7.71 2.91 -3.44
C ALA A 41 -8.81 3.65 -4.22
N ALA A 42 -10.04 3.60 -3.72
CA ALA A 42 -11.17 4.32 -4.31
C ALA A 42 -11.02 5.85 -4.25
N LYS A 43 -10.41 6.37 -3.18
CA LYS A 43 -10.23 7.81 -2.93
C LYS A 43 -9.01 8.38 -3.66
N GLU A 44 -7.86 7.74 -3.47
CA GLU A 44 -6.55 8.23 -3.89
C GLU A 44 -6.20 7.87 -5.34
N LYS A 45 -6.86 6.83 -5.89
CA LYS A 45 -6.68 6.34 -7.27
C LYS A 45 -5.21 6.18 -7.65
N PRO A 46 -4.45 5.32 -6.94
CA PRO A 46 -3.05 5.08 -7.24
C PRO A 46 -2.87 4.46 -8.64
N ASP A 47 -1.71 4.70 -9.26
CA ASP A 47 -1.33 4.11 -10.54
C ASP A 47 -0.89 2.64 -10.39
N LEU A 48 -0.40 2.27 -9.20
CA LEU A 48 0.05 0.94 -8.82
C LEU A 48 -0.29 0.64 -7.36
N ILE A 49 -0.73 -0.58 -7.07
CA ILE A 49 -0.90 -1.10 -5.72
C ILE A 49 0.11 -2.23 -5.50
N LEU A 50 0.96 -2.09 -4.49
CA LEU A 50 1.81 -3.16 -3.97
C LEU A 50 1.15 -3.70 -2.70
N LEU A 51 0.70 -4.95 -2.76
CA LEU A 51 -0.17 -5.56 -1.76
C LEU A 51 0.50 -6.79 -1.16
N ASP A 52 0.69 -6.79 0.15
CA ASP A 52 1.04 -8.01 0.86
C ASP A 52 -0.15 -8.97 0.88
N ILE A 53 0.13 -10.25 0.66
CA ILE A 53 -0.83 -11.33 0.68
C ILE A 53 -1.13 -11.73 2.13
N MET A 54 -0.12 -11.76 2.99
CA MET A 54 -0.21 -12.31 4.33
C MET A 54 -0.49 -11.24 5.40
N MET A 55 -1.67 -10.63 5.32
CA MET A 55 -2.10 -9.59 6.26
C MET A 55 -3.16 -10.09 7.26
N PRO A 56 -3.25 -9.48 8.46
CA PRO A 56 -4.33 -9.72 9.39
C PRO A 56 -5.67 -9.16 8.87
N LYS A 57 -6.78 -9.75 9.36
CA LYS A 57 -8.17 -9.43 9.00
C LYS A 57 -8.56 -9.83 7.57
N ILE A 58 -8.14 -9.07 6.57
CA ILE A 58 -8.45 -9.28 5.15
C ILE A 58 -7.15 -9.60 4.45
N SER A 59 -7.05 -10.79 3.87
CA SER A 59 -5.86 -11.20 3.14
C SER A 59 -5.74 -10.42 1.83
N GLY A 60 -4.53 -10.32 1.27
CA GLY A 60 -4.37 -9.68 -0.03
C GLY A 60 -5.12 -10.41 -1.17
N PHE A 61 -5.46 -11.69 -1.01
CA PHE A 61 -6.31 -12.40 -1.97
C PHE A 61 -7.76 -11.92 -1.95
N ASP A 62 -8.29 -11.55 -0.79
CA ASP A 62 -9.68 -11.10 -0.66
C ASP A 62 -9.89 -9.68 -1.20
N VAL A 63 -8.80 -8.95 -1.44
CA VAL A 63 -8.78 -7.59 -2.01
C VAL A 63 -8.82 -7.60 -3.55
N LEU A 64 -8.40 -8.70 -4.19
CA LEU A 64 -8.39 -8.87 -5.65
C LEU A 64 -9.76 -9.27 -6.22
#